data_AF-A0A7K3YIZ9-F1
#
_entry.id   AF-A0A7K3YIZ9-F1
#
_cell.length_a   1.000
_cell.length_b   1.000
_cell.length_c   1.000
_cell.angle_alpha   90.00
_cell.angle_beta   90.00
_cell.angle_gamma   90.00
#
_symmetry.space_group_name_H-M   'P 1'
#
loop_
_entity.id
_entity.type
_entity.pdbx_description
1 polymer ?
#
loop_
_entity_poly.entity_id
_entity_poly.type
_entity_poly.pdbx_seq_one_letter_code
_entity_poly.pdbx_strand_id
1 'polypeptide(L)'
;MKTNITRWFILLLALVCVVQAASAFTVKTETINPASGALESGQQVNARYVLTYDMDNRNLNDETLEFSTGLQNAVWDFTVYRDGVAIYTTKKTGFYPVLTEFELSYGDGNIELDAQLRGTVPSTGGTKVLIAKIDHMRDKDVRDTHSWNRDVVDSAQVAGSLSAQQQRLKDLKADIDEKSSQGVDVAAAQNKYNAASQALTSAASAGPSQAASYISTATKAIDESKTLLDKAWAEKMVADAGATIESVDELITYFVENRSMGSDPQVVAIMTKRESATQFYSQAQDNLNAKNYSLARSKATDSQNKADDALKDATDLRERIGDGFSLNGLNGGLLLYIGIGVLIVLIVVGVFLYRKKTGWDELG
;
A
#
# COMPACT_ATOMS: atom_id res chain seq x y z
N MET A 1 -24.58 24.42 49.86
CA MET A 1 -24.04 23.26 50.62
C MET A 1 -24.22 21.91 49.90
N LYS A 2 -24.42 21.86 48.57
CA LYS A 2 -24.61 20.61 47.79
C LYS A 2 -23.47 20.27 46.82
N THR A 3 -22.50 21.17 46.63
CA THR A 3 -21.40 20.99 45.65
C THR A 3 -20.11 20.42 46.25
N ASN A 4 -20.00 20.40 47.59
CA ASN A 4 -18.76 19.97 48.28
C ASN A 4 -18.76 18.47 48.63
N ILE A 5 -19.92 17.83 48.74
CA ILE A 5 -20.03 16.39 49.07
C ILE A 5 -19.67 15.52 47.86
N THR A 6 -20.04 15.93 46.65
CA THR A 6 -19.75 15.18 45.41
C THR A 6 -18.25 15.16 45.07
N ARG A 7 -17.50 16.23 45.38
CA ARG A 7 -16.04 16.27 45.17
C ARG A 7 -15.28 15.36 46.13
N TRP A 8 -15.75 15.19 47.36
CA TRP A 8 -15.14 14.28 48.34
C TRP A 8 -15.42 12.82 48.00
N PHE A 9 -16.62 12.48 47.52
CA PHE A 9 -16.93 11.11 47.07
C PHE A 9 -16.14 10.71 45.82
N ILE A 10 -15.91 11.62 44.86
CA ILE A 10 -15.10 11.32 43.66
C ILE A 10 -13.60 11.19 44.03
N LEU A 11 -13.11 11.99 44.97
CA LEU A 11 -11.73 11.84 45.49
C LEU A 11 -11.55 10.54 46.28
N LEU A 12 -12.54 10.13 47.07
CA LEU A 12 -12.48 8.87 47.84
C LEU A 12 -12.65 7.64 46.94
N LEU A 13 -13.46 7.73 45.87
CA LEU A 13 -13.60 6.67 44.85
C LEU A 13 -12.36 6.58 43.94
N ALA A 14 -11.70 7.71 43.65
CA ALA A 14 -10.42 7.75 42.96
C ALA A 14 -9.25 7.26 43.84
N LEU A 15 -9.32 7.45 45.16
CA LEU A 15 -8.34 6.92 46.12
C LEU A 15 -8.51 5.40 46.34
N VAL A 16 -9.73 4.87 46.21
CA VAL A 16 -10.03 3.43 46.34
C VAL A 16 -9.71 2.63 45.05
N CYS A 17 -9.42 3.30 43.93
CA CYS A 17 -8.99 2.65 42.69
C CYS A 17 -7.46 2.63 42.48
N VAL A 18 -6.66 3.08 43.46
CA VAL A 18 -5.22 2.84 43.50
C VAL A 18 -4.92 1.78 44.56
N VAL A 19 -5.57 0.63 44.45
CA VAL A 19 -4.95 -0.60 44.96
C VAL A 19 -3.76 -0.80 44.03
N GLN A 20 -2.58 -0.38 44.46
CA GLN A 20 -1.34 -0.89 43.88
C GLN A 20 -1.46 -2.40 43.97
N ALA A 21 -1.72 -3.06 42.83
CA ALA A 21 -1.57 -4.49 42.73
C ALA A 21 -0.13 -4.75 43.16
N ALA A 22 0.06 -5.32 44.35
CA ALA A 22 1.36 -5.79 44.77
C ALA A 22 1.71 -6.92 43.79
N SER A 23 2.64 -6.63 42.87
CA SER A 23 3.16 -7.61 41.93
C SER A 23 3.89 -8.68 42.73
N ALA A 24 3.58 -9.96 42.48
CA ALA A 24 4.19 -11.07 43.23
C ALA A 24 5.69 -11.21 42.91
N PHE A 25 6.12 -10.68 41.76
CA PHE A 25 7.52 -10.49 41.42
C PHE A 25 7.74 -9.18 40.64
N THR A 26 9.01 -8.81 40.45
CA THR A 26 9.41 -7.64 39.66
C THR A 26 10.59 -8.02 38.78
N VAL A 27 10.48 -7.75 37.47
CA VAL A 27 11.58 -7.93 36.52
C VAL A 27 12.49 -6.70 36.56
N LYS A 28 13.72 -6.87 37.08
CA LYS A 28 14.75 -5.84 37.16
C LYS A 28 15.50 -5.66 35.85
N THR A 29 15.75 -6.76 35.15
CA THR A 29 16.46 -6.75 33.87
C THR A 29 15.72 -7.63 32.89
N GLU A 30 15.44 -7.08 31.71
CA GLU A 30 14.98 -7.82 30.55
C GLU A 30 15.91 -7.49 29.39
N THR A 31 16.52 -8.51 28.81
CA THR A 31 17.29 -8.37 27.58
C THR A 31 16.92 -9.49 26.64
N ILE A 32 16.60 -9.16 25.40
CA ILE A 32 16.26 -10.12 24.35
C ILE A 32 17.19 -9.83 23.19
N ASN A 33 17.78 -10.86 22.60
CA ASN A 33 18.67 -10.76 21.45
C ASN A 33 18.12 -11.63 20.32
N PRO A 34 17.86 -11.07 19.12
CA PRO A 34 18.09 -9.67 18.73
C PRO A 34 17.27 -8.66 19.53
N ALA A 35 17.78 -7.44 19.74
CA ALA A 35 17.18 -6.43 20.62
C ALA A 35 15.84 -5.86 20.15
N SER A 36 15.61 -5.83 18.83
CA SER A 36 14.42 -5.20 18.24
C SER A 36 14.09 -5.79 16.87
N GLY A 37 12.93 -5.39 16.31
CA GLY A 37 12.45 -5.80 14.98
C GLY A 37 11.63 -7.09 15.01
N ALA A 38 11.18 -7.57 13.87
CA ALA A 38 10.61 -8.92 13.78
C ALA A 38 11.72 -9.98 13.87
N LEU A 39 11.38 -11.21 14.23
CA LEU A 39 12.28 -12.35 14.12
C LEU A 39 12.13 -13.04 12.78
N GLU A 40 13.16 -13.73 12.37
CA GLU A 40 13.14 -14.56 11.16
C GLU A 40 12.92 -16.03 11.56
N SER A 41 12.17 -16.77 10.74
CA SER A 41 12.04 -18.23 10.91
C SER A 41 13.41 -18.91 11.03
N GLY A 42 13.60 -19.73 12.05
CA GLY A 42 14.88 -20.39 12.35
C GLY A 42 15.93 -19.50 13.03
N GLN A 43 15.66 -18.22 13.25
CA GLN A 43 16.59 -17.31 13.92
C GLN A 43 16.78 -17.73 15.39
N GLN A 44 18.03 -17.71 15.86
CA GLN A 44 18.32 -17.92 17.26
C GLN A 44 17.93 -16.69 18.09
N VAL A 45 17.25 -16.94 19.20
CA VAL A 45 16.91 -15.94 20.20
C VAL A 45 17.56 -16.30 21.52
N ASN A 46 18.15 -15.30 22.17
CA ASN A 46 18.60 -15.41 23.55
C ASN A 46 17.86 -14.36 24.39
N ALA A 47 17.23 -14.75 25.49
CA ALA A 47 16.58 -13.82 26.41
C ALA A 47 17.14 -14.00 27.83
N ARG A 48 17.17 -12.93 28.62
CA ARG A 48 17.57 -12.95 30.03
C ARG A 48 16.61 -12.08 30.83
N TYR A 49 16.09 -12.67 31.90
CA TYR A 49 15.21 -12.04 32.86
C TYR A 49 15.84 -12.15 34.24
N VAL A 50 16.16 -11.02 34.87
CA VAL A 50 16.54 -10.97 36.28
C VAL A 50 15.35 -10.45 37.05
N LEU A 51 14.83 -11.24 37.97
CA LEU A 51 13.62 -10.93 38.72
C LEU A 51 13.82 -11.07 40.23
N THR A 52 13.22 -10.16 41.00
CA THR A 52 13.00 -10.33 42.44
C THR A 52 11.59 -10.84 42.67
N TYR A 53 11.40 -11.72 43.64
CA TYR A 53 10.11 -12.33 43.94
C TYR A 53 9.94 -12.42 45.44
N ASP A 54 8.70 -12.41 45.91
CA ASP A 54 8.35 -12.65 47.31
C ASP A 54 7.46 -13.89 47.40
N MET A 55 7.83 -14.85 48.25
CA MET A 55 7.12 -16.12 48.38
C MET A 55 6.44 -16.22 49.75
N ASP A 56 5.20 -16.69 49.79
CA ASP A 56 4.47 -16.82 51.04
C ASP A 56 5.07 -17.93 51.92
N ASN A 57 5.79 -17.54 52.96
CA ASN A 57 6.47 -18.47 53.87
C ASN A 57 5.53 -19.19 54.86
N ARG A 58 4.20 -18.95 54.79
CA ARG A 58 3.22 -19.50 55.73
C ARG A 58 2.80 -20.93 55.41
N ASN A 59 2.81 -21.32 54.13
CA ASN A 59 2.48 -22.67 53.66
C ASN A 59 3.57 -23.13 52.68
N LEU A 60 4.53 -23.91 53.17
CA LEU A 60 5.73 -24.33 52.43
C LEU A 60 5.44 -25.48 51.45
N ASN A 61 4.71 -25.22 50.35
CA ASN A 61 4.48 -26.17 49.25
C ASN A 61 3.50 -25.70 48.15
N ASP A 62 3.03 -24.45 48.14
CA ASP A 62 2.02 -24.02 47.18
C ASP A 62 2.52 -23.04 46.12
N GLU A 63 3.74 -22.51 46.19
CA GLU A 63 4.22 -21.54 45.21
C GLU A 63 5.22 -22.08 44.18
N THR A 64 5.06 -21.68 42.91
CA THR A 64 6.00 -22.01 41.83
C THR A 64 6.20 -20.81 40.91
N LEU A 65 7.34 -20.82 40.22
CA LEU A 65 7.54 -20.00 39.03
C LEU A 65 7.48 -20.90 37.80
N GLU A 66 6.46 -20.70 36.98
CA GLU A 66 6.27 -21.42 35.73
C GLU A 66 6.72 -20.57 34.54
N PHE A 67 7.54 -21.17 33.68
CA PHE A 67 8.07 -20.52 32.49
C PHE A 67 7.42 -21.14 31.27
N SER A 68 7.18 -20.33 30.23
CA SER A 68 6.72 -20.84 28.93
C SER A 68 7.45 -20.15 27.77
N THR A 69 7.65 -20.85 26.67
CA THR A 69 8.15 -20.26 25.42
C THR A 69 7.55 -20.94 24.20
N GLY A 70 7.45 -20.20 23.10
CA GLY A 70 7.14 -20.72 21.77
C GLY A 70 8.38 -21.03 20.93
N LEU A 71 9.59 -20.81 21.45
CA LEU A 71 10.85 -21.10 20.75
C LEU A 71 11.13 -22.61 20.70
N GLN A 72 11.59 -23.11 19.56
CA GLN A 72 12.04 -24.48 19.40
C GLN A 72 13.41 -24.70 20.06
N ASN A 73 13.70 -25.95 20.42
CA ASN A 73 14.97 -26.36 21.05
C ASN A 73 15.32 -25.50 22.27
N ALA A 74 14.29 -25.09 23.03
CA ALA A 74 14.44 -24.20 24.16
C ALA A 74 15.30 -24.81 25.28
N VAL A 75 16.27 -24.03 25.74
CA VAL A 75 17.12 -24.31 26.90
C VAL A 75 17.04 -23.13 27.85
N TRP A 76 16.77 -23.44 29.11
CA TRP A 76 16.69 -22.48 30.20
C TRP A 76 17.81 -22.73 31.20
N ASP A 77 18.58 -21.69 31.50
CA ASP A 77 19.59 -21.65 32.54
C ASP A 77 19.06 -20.73 33.66
N PHE A 78 18.90 -21.28 34.86
CA PHE A 78 18.41 -20.56 36.02
C PHE A 78 19.51 -20.44 37.06
N THR A 79 19.72 -19.25 37.61
CA THR A 79 20.62 -19.01 38.74
C THR A 79 19.91 -18.18 39.79
N VAL A 80 19.87 -18.69 41.02
CA VAL A 80 19.33 -17.96 42.17
C VAL A 80 20.49 -17.32 42.92
N TYR A 81 20.36 -16.02 43.17
CA TYR A 81 21.29 -15.22 43.94
C TYR A 81 20.69 -14.82 45.27
N ARG A 82 21.52 -14.80 46.32
CA ARG A 82 21.23 -14.16 47.60
C ARG A 82 22.34 -13.16 47.89
N ASP A 83 21.97 -11.89 48.05
CA ASP A 83 22.91 -10.80 48.30
C ASP A 83 24.05 -10.75 47.26
N GLY A 84 23.71 -11.07 46.00
CA GLY A 84 24.65 -11.10 44.88
C GLY A 84 25.51 -12.37 44.76
N VAL A 85 25.38 -13.34 45.66
CA VAL A 85 26.08 -14.63 45.59
C VAL A 85 25.19 -15.70 44.99
N ALA A 86 25.66 -16.41 43.96
CA ALA A 86 24.93 -17.54 43.37
C ALA A 86 24.87 -18.69 44.37
N ILE A 87 23.66 -19.11 44.74
CA ILE A 87 23.41 -20.17 45.73
C ILE A 87 22.80 -21.43 45.13
N TYR A 88 22.18 -21.30 43.95
CA TYR A 88 21.61 -22.43 43.23
C TYR A 88 21.65 -22.18 41.72
N THR A 89 21.98 -23.21 40.95
CA THR A 89 21.97 -23.16 39.48
C THR A 89 21.36 -24.44 38.94
N THR A 90 20.44 -24.32 37.98
CA THR A 90 19.84 -25.46 37.31
C THR A 90 19.60 -25.17 35.84
N LYS A 91 19.59 -26.23 35.03
CA LYS A 91 19.32 -26.17 33.60
C LYS A 91 18.12 -27.04 33.28
N LYS A 92 17.17 -26.48 32.53
CA LYS A 92 15.98 -27.19 32.07
C LYS A 92 15.83 -27.03 30.55
N THR A 93 15.26 -28.03 29.88
CA THR A 93 14.99 -27.98 28.44
C THR A 93 13.49 -28.08 28.19
N GLY A 94 13.06 -27.63 27.02
CA GLY A 94 11.66 -27.69 26.59
C GLY A 94 10.88 -26.40 26.85
N PHE A 95 9.59 -26.46 26.50
CA PHE A 95 8.74 -25.29 26.41
C PHE A 95 8.22 -24.77 27.75
N TYR A 96 8.10 -25.65 28.76
CA TYR A 96 7.41 -25.36 30.02
C TYR A 96 8.22 -25.76 31.27
N PRO A 97 9.37 -25.11 31.57
CA PRO A 97 10.08 -25.36 32.81
C PRO A 97 9.30 -24.81 34.02
N VAL A 98 9.35 -25.52 35.13
CA VAL A 98 8.81 -25.09 36.42
C VAL A 98 9.93 -25.07 37.45
N LEU A 99 10.01 -24.01 38.24
CA LEU A 99 10.83 -23.93 39.45
C LEU A 99 9.91 -24.01 40.67
N THR A 100 10.16 -25.02 41.51
CA THR A 100 9.43 -25.21 42.77
C THR A 100 10.09 -24.44 43.91
N GLU A 101 9.40 -24.28 45.04
CA GLU A 101 9.98 -23.66 46.26
C GLU A 101 11.32 -24.26 46.70
N PHE A 102 11.58 -25.55 46.41
CA PHE A 102 12.85 -26.21 46.74
C PHE A 102 14.04 -25.72 45.89
N GLU A 103 13.75 -25.23 44.68
CA GLU A 103 14.73 -24.70 43.74
C GLU A 103 14.89 -23.19 43.88
N LEU A 104 13.95 -22.54 44.55
CA LEU A 104 13.93 -21.11 44.83
C LEU A 104 14.47 -20.83 46.23
N SER A 105 14.87 -19.58 46.48
CA SER A 105 15.37 -19.16 47.78
C SER A 105 14.36 -18.26 48.46
N TYR A 106 14.27 -18.36 49.79
CA TYR A 106 13.39 -17.55 50.62
C TYR A 106 14.09 -17.14 51.93
N GLY A 107 13.56 -16.12 52.61
CA GLY A 107 14.09 -15.59 53.88
C GLY A 107 14.82 -14.25 53.73
N ASP A 108 15.56 -13.86 54.76
CA ASP A 108 16.26 -12.56 54.79
C ASP A 108 17.35 -12.45 53.70
N GLY A 109 17.50 -11.24 53.15
CA GLY A 109 18.47 -10.92 52.09
C GLY A 109 17.80 -10.50 50.77
N ASN A 110 18.58 -9.94 49.84
CA ASN A 110 18.11 -9.62 48.50
C ASN A 110 18.16 -10.88 47.63
N ILE A 111 17.00 -11.48 47.35
CA ILE A 111 16.88 -12.70 46.54
C ILE A 111 16.53 -12.34 45.10
N GLU A 112 17.31 -12.87 44.15
CA GLU A 112 17.11 -12.65 42.72
C GLU A 112 17.17 -13.98 41.97
N LEU A 113 16.31 -14.12 40.96
CA LEU A 113 16.38 -15.21 39.98
C LEU A 113 16.83 -14.63 38.64
N ASP A 114 17.93 -15.14 38.11
CA ASP A 114 18.41 -14.90 36.75
C ASP A 114 18.01 -16.09 35.88
N ALA A 115 17.04 -15.87 34.99
CA ALA A 115 16.54 -16.83 34.02
C ALA A 115 17.03 -16.46 32.62
N GLN A 116 17.85 -17.32 32.03
CA GLN A 116 18.34 -17.17 30.66
C GLN A 116 17.70 -18.23 29.77
N LEU A 117 17.15 -17.80 28.63
CA LEU A 117 16.53 -18.64 27.62
C LEU A 117 17.35 -18.59 26.33
N ARG A 118 17.56 -19.74 25.71
CA ARG A 118 18.05 -19.85 24.32
C ARG A 118 17.15 -20.77 23.54
N GLY A 119 16.80 -20.37 22.32
CA GLY A 119 16.00 -21.20 21.42
C GLY A 119 16.00 -20.64 20.01
N THR A 120 15.29 -21.31 19.10
CA THR A 120 15.15 -20.89 17.70
C THR A 120 13.70 -20.60 17.37
N VAL A 121 13.44 -19.56 16.59
CA VAL A 121 12.10 -19.27 16.10
C VAL A 121 11.58 -20.43 15.25
N PRO A 122 10.35 -20.91 15.48
CA PRO A 122 9.76 -21.96 14.66
C PRO A 122 9.81 -21.65 13.17
N SER A 123 10.17 -22.63 12.36
CA SER A 123 10.19 -22.48 10.89
C SER A 123 8.78 -22.44 10.29
N THR A 124 7.78 -22.92 11.02
CA THR A 124 6.38 -22.97 10.60
C THR A 124 5.48 -22.49 11.73
N GLY A 125 4.46 -21.71 11.36
CA GLY A 125 3.40 -21.28 12.26
C GLY A 125 3.55 -19.85 12.79
N GLY A 126 2.44 -19.11 12.71
CA GLY A 126 2.22 -17.83 13.37
C GLY A 126 2.98 -16.64 12.77
N THR A 127 2.33 -15.47 12.74
CA THR A 127 3.01 -14.18 12.52
C THR A 127 3.65 -13.65 13.80
N LYS A 128 3.55 -14.40 14.91
CA LYS A 128 4.08 -14.07 16.24
C LYS A 128 4.59 -15.32 16.95
N VAL A 129 5.62 -15.14 17.76
CA VAL A 129 6.16 -16.17 18.65
C VAL A 129 6.23 -15.64 20.09
N LEU A 130 5.85 -16.49 21.05
CA LEU A 130 6.06 -16.22 22.47
C LEU A 130 7.55 -16.41 22.78
N ILE A 131 8.23 -15.33 23.19
CA ILE A 131 9.64 -15.41 23.59
C ILE A 131 9.72 -16.03 24.97
N ALA A 132 9.06 -15.42 25.95
CA ALA A 132 8.95 -15.97 27.29
C ALA A 132 7.62 -15.55 27.92
N LYS A 133 7.09 -16.42 28.77
CA LYS A 133 6.09 -16.11 29.78
C LYS A 133 6.62 -16.60 31.12
N ILE A 134 6.41 -15.82 32.18
CA ILE A 134 6.75 -16.15 33.56
C ILE A 134 5.47 -15.96 34.36
N ASP A 135 4.95 -17.03 34.91
CA ASP A 135 3.81 -17.02 35.81
C ASP A 135 4.30 -17.33 37.22
N HIS A 136 3.89 -16.52 38.19
CA HIS A 136 4.03 -16.85 39.60
C HIS A 136 2.72 -17.49 40.05
N MET A 137 2.78 -18.76 40.40
CA MET A 137 1.64 -19.55 40.84
C MET A 137 1.59 -19.62 42.36
N ARG A 138 0.37 -19.65 42.90
CA ARG A 138 0.08 -20.13 44.26
C ARG A 138 -1.07 -21.11 44.18
N ASP A 139 -0.79 -22.37 44.46
CA ASP A 139 -1.61 -23.54 44.14
C ASP A 139 -2.04 -23.51 42.66
N LYS A 140 -3.32 -23.22 42.39
CA LYS A 140 -3.87 -23.17 41.02
C LYS A 140 -4.05 -21.75 40.50
N ASP A 141 -3.79 -20.74 41.34
CA ASP A 141 -4.00 -19.35 41.00
C ASP A 141 -2.72 -18.74 40.44
N VAL A 142 -2.83 -18.07 39.29
CA VAL A 142 -1.78 -17.17 38.79
C VAL A 142 -1.83 -15.89 39.61
N ARG A 143 -0.78 -15.61 40.38
CA ARG A 143 -0.63 -14.40 41.18
C ARG A 143 -0.10 -13.23 40.37
N ASP A 144 0.79 -13.51 39.42
CA ASP A 144 1.35 -12.51 38.53
C ASP A 144 1.86 -13.15 37.23
N THR A 145 1.88 -12.39 36.15
CA THR A 145 2.33 -12.82 34.83
C THR A 145 3.16 -11.75 34.16
N HIS A 146 4.33 -12.15 33.67
CA HIS A 146 5.12 -11.39 32.71
C HIS A 146 5.18 -12.15 31.39
N SER A 147 4.90 -11.50 30.26
CA SER A 147 4.88 -12.17 28.96
C SER A 147 5.39 -11.28 27.84
N TRP A 148 6.24 -11.84 26.99
CA TRP A 148 6.80 -11.14 25.84
C TRP A 148 6.62 -11.92 24.54
N ASN A 149 6.01 -11.28 23.55
CA ASN A 149 5.77 -11.84 22.21
C ASN A 149 6.49 -10.97 21.16
N ARG A 150 6.88 -11.59 20.03
CA ARG A 150 7.52 -10.88 18.93
C ARG A 150 7.00 -11.36 17.58
N ASP A 151 6.88 -10.45 16.63
CA ASP A 151 6.47 -10.77 15.26
C ASP A 151 7.50 -11.68 14.58
N VAL A 152 7.03 -12.54 13.68
CA VAL A 152 7.86 -13.48 12.89
C VAL A 152 7.65 -13.23 11.40
N VAL A 153 8.76 -13.22 10.67
CA VAL A 153 8.82 -13.10 9.22
C VAL A 153 9.38 -14.40 8.63
N ASP A 154 8.59 -15.03 7.78
CA ASP A 154 8.98 -16.22 7.03
C ASP A 154 9.81 -15.81 5.80
N SER A 155 11.05 -16.29 5.75
CA SER A 155 11.99 -15.99 4.67
C SER A 155 11.54 -16.53 3.31
N ALA A 156 10.88 -17.68 3.26
CA ALA A 156 10.34 -18.25 2.02
C ALA A 156 9.17 -17.41 1.50
N GLN A 157 8.29 -16.95 2.40
CA GLN A 157 7.19 -16.05 2.04
C GLN A 157 7.72 -14.70 1.53
N VAL A 158 8.76 -14.15 2.16
CA VAL A 158 9.40 -12.91 1.70
C VAL A 158 10.01 -13.09 0.32
N ALA A 159 10.72 -14.19 0.06
CA ALA A 159 11.29 -14.48 -1.25
C ALA A 159 10.20 -14.62 -2.34
N GLY A 160 9.11 -15.33 -2.03
CA GLY A 160 7.96 -15.44 -2.93
C GLY A 160 7.31 -14.08 -3.22
N SER A 161 7.16 -13.25 -2.18
CA SER A 161 6.59 -11.90 -2.30
C SER A 161 7.49 -10.99 -3.14
N LEU A 162 8.81 -11.06 -2.96
CA LEU A 162 9.79 -10.30 -3.75
C LEU A 162 9.67 -10.63 -5.24
N SER A 163 9.67 -11.92 -5.57
CA SER A 163 9.53 -12.40 -6.95
C SER A 163 8.21 -11.92 -7.58
N ALA A 164 7.10 -12.03 -6.86
CA ALA A 164 5.80 -11.55 -7.32
C ALA A 164 5.82 -10.03 -7.59
N GLN A 165 6.43 -9.23 -6.71
CA GLN A 165 6.52 -7.78 -6.93
C GLN A 165 7.47 -7.40 -8.07
N GLN A 166 8.55 -8.16 -8.28
CA GLN A 166 9.44 -7.97 -9.43
C GLN A 166 8.72 -8.22 -10.75
N GLN A 167 7.87 -9.24 -10.81
CA GLN A 167 7.02 -9.48 -11.98
C GLN A 167 6.01 -8.35 -12.19
N ARG A 168 5.30 -7.92 -11.13
CA ARG A 168 4.39 -6.77 -11.21
C ARG A 168 5.07 -5.49 -11.69
N LEU A 169 6.32 -5.26 -11.28
CA LEU A 169 7.12 -4.12 -11.72
C LEU A 169 7.46 -4.23 -13.21
N LYS A 170 7.83 -5.43 -13.69
CA LYS A 170 8.07 -5.67 -15.12
C LYS A 170 6.82 -5.38 -15.96
N ASP A 171 5.66 -5.86 -15.53
CA ASP A 171 4.39 -5.63 -16.23
C ASP A 171 4.03 -4.13 -16.25
N LEU A 172 4.22 -3.44 -15.12
CA LEU A 172 4.02 -1.99 -15.03
C LEU A 172 4.95 -1.22 -15.99
N LYS A 173 6.20 -1.67 -16.18
CA LYS A 173 7.11 -1.02 -17.13
C LYS A 173 6.59 -1.13 -18.56
N ALA A 174 6.10 -2.31 -18.94
CA ALA A 174 5.53 -2.53 -20.26
C ALA A 174 4.31 -1.62 -20.51
N ASP A 175 3.42 -1.49 -19.52
CA ASP A 175 2.25 -0.60 -19.61
C ASP A 175 2.66 0.88 -19.73
N ILE A 176 3.62 1.33 -18.90
CA ILE A 176 4.18 2.69 -19.01
C ILE A 176 4.76 2.96 -20.41
N ASP A 177 5.52 2.01 -20.96
CA ASP A 177 6.13 2.16 -22.29
C ASP A 177 5.09 2.18 -23.41
N GLU A 178 4.07 1.32 -23.30
CA GLU A 178 2.95 1.29 -24.24
C GLU A 178 2.22 2.64 -24.26
N LYS A 179 1.84 3.18 -23.08
CA LYS A 179 1.11 4.45 -23.01
C LYS A 179 1.99 5.64 -23.39
N SER A 180 3.27 5.62 -23.04
CA SER A 180 4.24 6.63 -23.50
C SER A 180 4.30 6.68 -25.03
N SER A 181 4.31 5.52 -25.70
CA SER A 181 4.28 5.44 -27.17
C SER A 181 2.99 5.99 -27.79
N GLN A 182 1.91 6.05 -27.01
CA GLN A 182 0.61 6.65 -27.38
C GLN A 182 0.55 8.15 -27.06
N GLY A 183 1.65 8.75 -26.59
CA GLY A 183 1.74 10.16 -26.25
C GLY A 183 1.08 10.53 -24.92
N VAL A 184 0.85 9.57 -24.04
CA VAL A 184 0.41 9.84 -22.65
C VAL A 184 1.59 10.40 -21.86
N ASP A 185 1.36 11.44 -21.05
CA ASP A 185 2.38 11.94 -20.12
C ASP A 185 2.56 10.97 -18.94
N VAL A 186 3.57 10.11 -19.04
CA VAL A 186 3.86 9.09 -18.05
C VAL A 186 4.81 9.54 -16.94
N ALA A 187 5.24 10.81 -16.89
CA ALA A 187 6.31 11.25 -16.00
C ALA A 187 6.02 10.96 -14.52
N ALA A 188 4.78 11.21 -14.07
CA ALA A 188 4.37 10.96 -12.69
C ALA A 188 4.36 9.47 -12.34
N ALA A 189 3.89 8.61 -13.25
CA ALA A 189 3.92 7.16 -13.10
C ALA A 189 5.37 6.65 -13.09
N GLN A 190 6.20 7.10 -14.02
CA GLN A 190 7.60 6.72 -14.12
C GLN A 190 8.39 7.04 -12.85
N ASN A 191 8.11 8.16 -12.18
CA ASN A 191 8.73 8.50 -10.90
C ASN A 191 8.40 7.47 -9.81
N LYS A 192 7.15 6.99 -9.75
CA LYS A 192 6.73 5.96 -8.78
C LYS A 192 7.26 4.58 -9.13
N TYR A 193 7.31 4.24 -10.42
CA TYR A 193 8.00 3.04 -10.91
C TYR A 193 9.47 3.03 -10.45
N ASN A 194 10.19 4.15 -10.59
CA ASN A 194 11.60 4.25 -10.19
C ASN A 194 11.77 4.02 -8.67
N ALA A 195 10.88 4.60 -7.85
CA ALA A 195 10.87 4.38 -6.40
C ALA A 195 10.61 2.90 -6.05
N ALA A 196 9.66 2.25 -6.74
CA ALA A 196 9.41 0.82 -6.56
C ALA A 196 10.62 -0.04 -6.95
N SER A 197 11.26 0.26 -8.07
CA SER A 197 12.47 -0.42 -8.54
C SER A 197 13.61 -0.33 -7.53
N GLN A 198 13.84 0.86 -6.97
CA GLN A 198 14.84 1.07 -5.93
C GLN A 198 14.51 0.27 -4.67
N ALA A 199 13.25 0.29 -4.22
CA ALA A 199 12.82 -0.47 -3.04
C ALA A 199 12.98 -1.99 -3.23
N LEU A 200 12.61 -2.55 -4.39
CA LEU A 200 12.84 -3.98 -4.67
C LEU A 200 14.32 -4.34 -4.77
N THR A 201 15.16 -3.42 -5.26
CA THR A 201 16.62 -3.59 -5.24
C THR A 201 17.15 -3.65 -3.81
N SER A 202 16.69 -2.76 -2.93
CA SER A 202 17.03 -2.80 -1.51
C SER A 202 16.49 -4.04 -0.80
N ALA A 203 15.32 -4.54 -1.20
CA ALA A 203 14.76 -5.77 -0.65
C ALA A 203 15.62 -7.00 -0.98
N ALA A 204 16.16 -7.07 -2.20
CA ALA A 204 16.96 -8.22 -2.67
C ALA A 204 18.29 -8.39 -1.92
N SER A 205 18.82 -7.33 -1.30
CA SER A 205 20.08 -7.35 -0.54
C SER A 205 19.89 -7.34 0.98
N ALA A 206 18.64 -7.26 1.46
CA ALA A 206 18.33 -7.15 2.88
C ALA A 206 17.94 -8.48 3.52
N GLY A 207 18.09 -8.58 4.85
CA GLY A 207 17.54 -9.71 5.61
C GLY A 207 16.00 -9.72 5.57
N PRO A 208 15.35 -10.90 5.70
CA PRO A 208 13.90 -11.08 5.56
C PRO A 208 13.01 -10.01 6.18
N SER A 209 13.28 -9.61 7.43
CA SER A 209 12.46 -8.58 8.09
C SER A 209 12.53 -7.21 7.39
N GLN A 210 13.74 -6.79 7.02
CA GLN A 210 13.96 -5.51 6.32
C GLN A 210 13.49 -5.60 4.86
N ALA A 211 13.68 -6.75 4.21
CA ALA A 211 13.18 -7.02 2.88
C ALA A 211 11.63 -6.93 2.83
N ALA A 212 10.92 -7.46 3.83
CA ALA A 212 9.47 -7.33 3.92
C ALA A 212 9.01 -5.86 3.96
N SER A 213 9.70 -5.00 4.69
CA SER A 213 9.43 -3.55 4.73
C SER A 213 9.65 -2.87 3.38
N TYR A 214 10.73 -3.23 2.69
CA TYR A 214 11.02 -2.69 1.34
C TYR A 214 10.00 -3.19 0.31
N ILE A 215 9.59 -4.45 0.37
CA ILE A 215 8.53 -5.02 -0.48
C ILE A 215 7.22 -4.24 -0.28
N SER A 216 6.83 -3.96 0.96
CA SER A 216 5.63 -3.15 1.25
C SER A 216 5.72 -1.75 0.61
N THR A 217 6.89 -1.11 0.70
CA THR A 217 7.15 0.18 0.07
C THR A 217 7.02 0.10 -1.45
N ALA A 218 7.61 -0.93 -2.06
CA ALA A 218 7.52 -1.17 -3.50
C ALA A 218 6.09 -1.43 -3.96
N THR A 219 5.33 -2.25 -3.23
CA THR A 219 3.92 -2.53 -3.52
C THR A 219 3.11 -1.25 -3.58
N LYS A 220 3.23 -0.39 -2.56
CA LYS A 220 2.54 0.91 -2.53
C LYS A 220 2.94 1.78 -3.73
N ALA A 221 4.22 1.86 -4.04
CA ALA A 221 4.70 2.65 -5.17
C ALA A 221 4.21 2.11 -6.54
N ILE A 222 4.12 0.79 -6.70
CA ILE A 222 3.54 0.15 -7.90
C ILE A 222 2.05 0.54 -8.04
N ASP A 223 1.27 0.47 -6.97
CA ASP A 223 -0.17 0.78 -7.00
C ASP A 223 -0.42 2.27 -7.29
N GLU A 224 0.37 3.16 -6.68
CA GLU A 224 0.34 4.60 -6.96
C GLU A 224 0.75 4.89 -8.41
N SER A 225 1.77 4.20 -8.94
CA SER A 225 2.18 4.33 -10.33
C SER A 225 1.08 3.95 -11.30
N LYS A 226 0.38 2.83 -11.06
CA LYS A 226 -0.75 2.39 -11.90
C LYS A 226 -1.88 3.42 -11.90
N THR A 227 -2.24 3.91 -10.71
CA THR A 227 -3.29 4.93 -10.57
C THR A 227 -2.95 6.21 -11.33
N LEU A 228 -1.69 6.66 -11.26
CA LEU A 228 -1.22 7.84 -11.98
C LEU A 228 -1.18 7.62 -13.50
N LEU A 229 -0.82 6.42 -13.95
CA LEU A 229 -0.84 6.05 -15.37
C LEU A 229 -2.26 6.03 -15.93
N ASP A 230 -3.20 5.40 -15.21
CA ASP A 230 -4.62 5.38 -15.58
C ASP A 230 -5.21 6.79 -15.66
N LYS A 231 -4.85 7.66 -14.71
CA LYS A 231 -5.23 9.07 -14.71
C LYS A 231 -4.71 9.78 -15.96
N ALA A 232 -3.40 9.73 -16.20
CA ALA A 232 -2.77 10.43 -17.31
C ALA A 232 -3.32 9.94 -18.66
N TRP A 233 -3.59 8.65 -18.77
CA TRP A 233 -4.21 8.08 -19.97
C TRP A 233 -5.63 8.62 -20.17
N ALA A 234 -6.46 8.66 -19.12
CA ALA A 234 -7.79 9.26 -19.20
C ALA A 234 -7.74 10.74 -19.59
N GLU A 235 -6.83 11.53 -19.00
CA GLU A 235 -6.62 12.94 -19.35
C GLU A 235 -6.27 13.11 -20.82
N LYS A 236 -5.35 12.27 -21.35
CA LYS A 236 -4.98 12.29 -22.77
C LYS A 236 -6.16 11.99 -23.69
N MET A 237 -6.94 10.95 -23.38
CA MET A 237 -8.10 10.58 -24.21
C MET A 237 -9.17 11.66 -24.22
N VAL A 238 -9.44 12.29 -23.06
CA VAL A 238 -10.37 13.43 -22.98
C VAL A 238 -9.82 14.61 -23.80
N ALA A 239 -8.54 14.94 -23.67
CA ALA A 239 -7.92 16.02 -24.43
C ALA A 239 -8.01 15.80 -25.96
N ASP A 240 -7.73 14.58 -26.43
CA ASP A 240 -7.80 14.23 -27.86
C ASP A 240 -9.22 14.37 -28.42
N ALA A 241 -10.22 13.91 -27.67
CA ALA A 241 -11.63 14.04 -28.04
C ALA A 241 -12.04 15.52 -28.11
N GLY A 242 -11.60 16.35 -27.16
CA GLY A 242 -11.83 17.79 -27.17
C GLY A 242 -11.23 18.47 -28.40
N ALA A 243 -9.97 18.17 -28.74
CA ALA A 243 -9.29 18.74 -29.91
C ALA A 243 -9.96 18.35 -31.24
N THR A 244 -10.52 17.14 -31.32
CA THR A 244 -11.26 16.68 -32.51
C THR A 244 -12.60 17.40 -32.62
N ILE A 245 -13.33 17.59 -31.51
CA ILE A 245 -14.55 18.40 -31.49
C ILE A 245 -14.28 19.83 -31.96
N GLU A 246 -13.19 20.45 -31.48
CA GLU A 246 -12.78 21.79 -31.90
C GLU A 246 -12.50 21.86 -33.41
N SER A 247 -11.84 20.85 -33.98
CA SER A 247 -11.62 20.76 -35.43
C SER A 247 -12.94 20.66 -36.22
N VAL A 248 -13.93 19.94 -35.67
CA VAL A 248 -15.28 19.86 -36.27
C VAL A 248 -15.99 21.22 -36.18
N ASP A 249 -15.85 21.94 -35.07
CA ASP A 249 -16.44 23.26 -34.87
C ASP A 249 -15.92 24.30 -35.87
N GLU A 250 -14.62 24.29 -36.15
CA GLU A 250 -14.02 25.15 -37.17
C GLU A 250 -14.64 24.90 -38.56
N LEU A 251 -14.88 23.62 -38.91
CA LEU A 251 -15.52 23.26 -40.19
C LEU A 251 -17.00 23.61 -40.22
N ILE A 252 -17.73 23.39 -39.13
CA ILE A 252 -19.13 23.82 -39.00
C ILE A 252 -19.22 25.34 -39.17
N THR A 253 -18.35 26.09 -38.51
CA THR A 253 -18.26 27.56 -38.63
C THR A 253 -18.02 27.97 -40.08
N TYR A 254 -17.07 27.33 -40.77
CA TYR A 254 -16.85 27.56 -42.20
C TYR A 254 -18.10 27.31 -43.04
N PHE A 255 -18.84 26.21 -42.81
CA PHE A 255 -20.05 25.94 -43.57
C PHE A 255 -21.19 26.92 -43.27
N VAL A 256 -21.43 27.20 -41.99
CA VAL A 256 -22.55 28.04 -41.54
C VAL A 256 -22.29 29.50 -41.89
N GLU A 257 -21.13 30.02 -41.53
CA GLU A 257 -20.83 31.46 -41.63
C GLU A 257 -20.27 31.83 -43.02
N ASN A 258 -19.28 31.08 -43.53
CA ASN A 258 -18.60 31.46 -44.77
C ASN A 258 -19.34 30.98 -46.02
N ARG A 259 -20.08 29.87 -45.91
CA ARG A 259 -20.81 29.24 -47.04
C ARG A 259 -22.32 29.39 -46.95
N SER A 260 -22.85 29.91 -45.83
CA SER A 260 -24.30 30.05 -45.59
C SER A 260 -25.07 28.72 -45.70
N MET A 261 -24.43 27.61 -45.36
CA MET A 261 -24.98 26.25 -45.45
C MET A 261 -25.64 25.79 -44.14
N GLY A 262 -26.03 26.69 -43.24
CA GLY A 262 -26.57 26.33 -41.93
C GLY A 262 -27.89 25.53 -41.97
N SER A 263 -28.66 25.63 -43.05
CA SER A 263 -29.86 24.82 -43.29
C SER A 263 -29.62 23.64 -44.24
N ASP A 264 -28.38 23.40 -44.67
CA ASP A 264 -28.04 22.27 -45.52
C ASP A 264 -28.18 20.97 -44.72
N PRO A 265 -28.93 19.96 -45.22
CA PRO A 265 -29.14 18.71 -44.49
C PRO A 265 -27.84 17.97 -44.10
N GLN A 266 -26.76 18.12 -44.88
CA GLN A 266 -25.47 17.50 -44.60
C GLN A 266 -24.78 18.21 -43.43
N VAL A 267 -24.83 19.55 -43.39
CA VAL A 267 -24.28 20.34 -42.28
C VAL A 267 -25.06 20.08 -40.99
N VAL A 268 -26.39 19.98 -41.06
CA VAL A 268 -27.23 19.60 -39.92
C VAL A 268 -26.87 18.21 -39.38
N ALA A 269 -26.61 17.25 -40.26
CA ALA A 269 -26.18 15.90 -39.85
C ALA A 269 -24.80 15.92 -39.15
N ILE A 270 -23.84 16.71 -39.65
CA ILE A 270 -22.54 16.93 -39.02
C ILE A 270 -22.70 17.55 -37.62
N MET A 271 -23.51 18.61 -37.50
CA MET A 271 -23.81 19.27 -36.22
C MET A 271 -24.43 18.29 -35.21
N THR A 272 -25.36 17.43 -35.66
CA THR A 272 -25.98 16.41 -34.80
C THR A 272 -24.96 15.43 -34.24
N LYS A 273 -24.01 14.96 -35.08
CA LYS A 273 -22.93 14.07 -34.62
C LYS A 273 -22.00 14.78 -33.64
N ARG A 274 -21.65 16.05 -33.91
CA ARG A 274 -20.87 16.90 -33.01
C ARG A 274 -21.55 17.07 -31.65
N GLU A 275 -22.86 17.31 -31.62
CA GLU A 275 -23.64 17.41 -30.38
C GLU A 275 -23.56 16.11 -29.57
N SER A 276 -23.72 14.96 -30.23
CA SER A 276 -23.55 13.64 -29.58
C SER A 276 -22.13 13.45 -29.03
N ALA A 277 -21.09 13.84 -29.77
CA ALA A 277 -19.71 13.81 -29.28
C ALA A 277 -19.56 14.67 -28.02
N THR A 278 -20.11 15.88 -28.04
CA THR A 278 -20.05 16.84 -26.91
C THR A 278 -20.73 16.27 -25.65
N GLN A 279 -21.84 15.55 -25.80
CA GLN A 279 -22.50 14.89 -24.66
C GLN A 279 -21.62 13.83 -24.01
N PHE A 280 -20.94 12.99 -24.81
CA PHE A 280 -20.01 12.00 -24.28
C PHE A 280 -18.76 12.65 -23.70
N TYR A 281 -18.25 13.71 -24.32
CA TYR A 281 -17.14 14.50 -23.82
C TYR A 281 -17.41 15.04 -22.41
N SER A 282 -18.59 15.64 -22.19
CA SER A 282 -19.00 16.12 -20.86
C SER A 282 -19.02 14.99 -19.85
N GLN A 283 -19.60 13.83 -20.19
CA GLN A 283 -19.59 12.65 -19.32
C GLN A 283 -18.18 12.15 -19.02
N ALA A 284 -17.26 12.25 -19.99
CA ALA A 284 -15.86 11.88 -19.80
C ALA A 284 -15.17 12.82 -18.81
N GLN A 285 -15.40 14.14 -18.93
CA GLN A 285 -14.90 15.15 -17.99
C GLN A 285 -15.46 14.93 -16.57
N ASP A 286 -16.76 14.67 -16.44
CA ASP A 286 -17.40 14.41 -15.15
C ASP A 286 -16.79 13.19 -14.47
N ASN A 287 -16.58 12.10 -15.21
CA ASN A 287 -15.95 10.90 -14.69
C ASN A 287 -14.47 11.10 -14.36
N LEU A 288 -13.76 11.90 -15.16
CA LEU A 288 -12.36 12.26 -14.89
C LEU A 288 -12.25 13.04 -13.57
N ASN A 289 -13.12 14.03 -13.37
CA ASN A 289 -13.22 14.81 -12.13
C ASN A 289 -13.61 13.93 -10.93
N ALA A 290 -14.48 12.93 -11.15
CA ALA A 290 -14.85 11.93 -10.16
C ALA A 290 -13.77 10.85 -9.93
N LYS A 291 -12.61 10.93 -10.60
CA LYS A 291 -11.52 9.94 -10.56
C LYS A 291 -11.92 8.53 -11.02
N ASN A 292 -13.01 8.42 -11.78
CA ASN A 292 -13.41 7.18 -12.43
C ASN A 292 -12.74 7.08 -13.81
N TYR A 293 -11.42 6.82 -13.82
CA TYR A 293 -10.60 6.87 -15.03
C TYR A 293 -10.98 5.83 -16.09
N SER A 294 -11.54 4.68 -15.68
CA SER A 294 -12.02 3.67 -16.63
C SER A 294 -13.25 4.18 -17.39
N LEU A 295 -14.25 4.71 -16.67
CA LEU A 295 -15.46 5.25 -17.32
C LEU A 295 -15.16 6.54 -18.09
N ALA A 296 -14.25 7.39 -17.59
CA ALA A 296 -13.77 8.58 -18.30
C ALA A 296 -13.18 8.20 -19.66
N ARG A 297 -12.30 7.19 -19.72
CA ARG A 297 -11.74 6.67 -20.99
C ARG A 297 -12.81 6.12 -21.91
N SER A 298 -13.74 5.32 -21.40
CA SER A 298 -14.83 4.76 -22.20
C SER A 298 -15.67 5.88 -22.84
N LYS A 299 -16.01 6.93 -22.09
CA LYS A 299 -16.78 8.07 -22.61
C LYS A 299 -15.96 8.97 -23.53
N ALA A 300 -14.67 9.13 -23.26
CA ALA A 300 -13.77 9.82 -24.19
C ALA A 300 -13.67 9.07 -25.53
N THR A 301 -13.65 7.72 -25.53
CA THR A 301 -13.71 6.91 -26.75
C THR A 301 -15.01 7.11 -27.51
N ASP A 302 -16.16 7.05 -26.81
CA ASP A 302 -17.47 7.30 -27.43
C ASP A 302 -17.52 8.70 -28.08
N SER A 303 -17.00 9.70 -27.38
CA SER A 303 -16.86 11.07 -27.87
C SER A 303 -15.96 11.16 -29.10
N GLN A 304 -14.76 10.57 -29.03
CA GLN A 304 -13.80 10.58 -30.13
C GLN A 304 -14.39 9.95 -31.38
N ASN A 305 -15.03 8.78 -31.27
CA ASN A 305 -15.61 8.09 -32.42
C ASN A 305 -16.69 8.96 -33.12
N LYS A 306 -17.54 9.64 -32.34
CA LYS A 306 -18.55 10.56 -32.90
C LYS A 306 -17.94 11.82 -33.50
N ALA A 307 -16.89 12.36 -32.89
CA ALA A 307 -16.17 13.50 -33.41
C ALA A 307 -15.44 13.13 -34.72
N ASP A 308 -14.82 11.95 -34.80
CA ASP A 308 -14.17 11.44 -36.02
C ASP A 308 -15.18 11.24 -37.15
N ASP A 309 -16.36 10.67 -36.87
CA ASP A 309 -17.45 10.55 -37.85
C ASP A 309 -17.90 11.92 -38.37
N ALA A 310 -18.02 12.91 -37.50
CA ALA A 310 -18.40 14.27 -37.88
C ALA A 310 -17.30 14.97 -38.68
N LEU A 311 -16.04 14.81 -38.27
CA LEU A 311 -14.88 15.40 -38.91
C LEU A 311 -14.69 14.83 -40.31
N LYS A 312 -14.89 13.51 -40.47
CA LYS A 312 -14.87 12.85 -41.78
C LYS A 312 -15.94 13.42 -42.70
N ASP A 313 -17.20 13.45 -42.26
CA ASP A 313 -18.30 13.98 -43.07
C ASP A 313 -18.09 15.46 -43.44
N ALA A 314 -17.58 16.24 -42.49
CA ALA A 314 -17.25 17.65 -42.69
C ALA A 314 -16.11 17.82 -43.71
N THR A 315 -15.05 17.02 -43.62
CA THR A 315 -13.93 17.07 -44.57
C THR A 315 -14.40 16.66 -45.98
N ASP A 316 -15.15 15.55 -46.08
CA ASP A 316 -15.71 15.05 -47.35
C ASP A 316 -16.70 16.07 -47.97
N LEU A 317 -17.46 16.82 -47.14
CA LEU A 317 -18.32 17.90 -47.63
C LEU A 317 -17.49 19.08 -48.16
N ARG A 318 -16.46 19.50 -47.42
CA ARG A 318 -15.59 20.62 -47.80
C ARG A 318 -14.88 20.34 -49.13
N GLU A 319 -14.37 19.12 -49.32
CA GLU A 319 -13.74 18.70 -50.57
C GLU A 319 -14.72 18.74 -51.75
N ARG A 320 -15.95 18.25 -51.55
CA ARG A 320 -16.97 18.21 -52.62
C ARG A 320 -17.46 19.58 -53.06
N ILE A 321 -17.68 20.50 -52.12
CA ILE A 321 -18.13 21.86 -52.46
C ILE A 321 -16.98 22.74 -53.00
N GLY A 322 -15.74 22.28 -52.83
CA GLY A 322 -14.51 23.02 -53.09
C GLY A 322 -14.38 24.27 -52.19
N ASP A 323 -13.22 24.93 -52.20
CA ASP A 323 -13.08 26.21 -51.48
C ASP A 323 -14.06 27.28 -52.03
N GLY A 324 -14.54 27.08 -53.27
CA GLY A 324 -15.55 27.88 -53.96
C GLY A 324 -15.15 29.35 -54.16
N PHE A 325 -15.71 29.95 -55.20
CA PHE A 325 -15.42 31.34 -55.56
C PHE A 325 -15.90 32.28 -54.44
N SER A 326 -14.95 32.80 -53.65
CA SER A 326 -15.22 33.89 -52.73
C SER A 326 -15.50 35.15 -53.54
N LEU A 327 -16.76 35.59 -53.58
CA LEU A 327 -17.12 36.94 -54.04
C LEU A 327 -16.63 38.03 -53.07
N ASN A 328 -16.08 37.65 -51.91
CA ASN A 328 -15.29 38.53 -51.05
C ASN A 328 -13.82 38.64 -51.50
N GLY A 329 -13.39 37.90 -52.53
CA GLY A 329 -12.03 37.89 -53.07
C GLY A 329 -11.62 39.11 -53.90
N LEU A 330 -12.48 40.13 -54.03
CA LEU A 330 -12.10 41.42 -54.65
C LEU A 330 -11.39 42.39 -53.68
N ASN A 331 -11.23 42.05 -52.40
CA ASN A 331 -10.42 42.85 -51.48
C ASN A 331 -9.57 41.98 -50.53
N GLY A 332 -8.48 41.42 -51.09
CA GLY A 332 -7.21 41.21 -50.39
C GLY A 332 -7.07 39.99 -49.48
N GLY A 333 -6.11 39.11 -49.82
CA GLY A 333 -5.45 38.22 -48.85
C GLY A 333 -5.56 36.72 -49.10
N LEU A 334 -5.17 36.23 -50.28
CA LEU A 334 -4.86 34.81 -50.50
C LEU A 334 -3.50 34.49 -49.88
N LEU A 335 -3.39 33.34 -49.17
CA LEU A 335 -2.18 32.61 -48.73
C LEU A 335 -2.00 32.52 -47.20
N LEU A 336 -2.69 31.61 -46.47
CA LEU A 336 -2.11 30.96 -45.25
C LEU A 336 -2.94 29.86 -44.51
N TYR A 337 -3.98 29.23 -45.07
CA TYR A 337 -4.75 28.20 -44.30
C TYR A 337 -4.57 26.74 -44.73
N ILE A 338 -3.71 26.46 -45.72
CA ILE A 338 -3.52 25.08 -46.23
C ILE A 338 -2.57 24.25 -45.34
N GLY A 339 -1.78 24.89 -44.46
CA GLY A 339 -0.80 24.19 -43.61
C GLY A 339 -1.36 23.49 -42.38
N ILE A 340 -2.49 23.95 -41.83
CA ILE A 340 -3.02 23.46 -40.54
C ILE A 340 -3.89 22.21 -40.74
N GLY A 341 -4.74 22.19 -41.78
CA GLY A 341 -5.61 21.05 -42.07
C GLY A 341 -4.86 19.76 -42.42
N VAL A 342 -3.78 19.86 -43.21
CA VAL A 342 -2.98 18.67 -43.59
C VAL A 342 -2.20 18.12 -42.39
N LEU A 343 -1.73 18.98 -41.47
CA LEU A 343 -1.04 18.54 -40.25
C LEU A 343 -2.00 17.80 -39.30
N ILE A 344 -3.23 18.30 -39.14
CA ILE A 344 -4.27 17.66 -38.33
C ILE A 344 -4.72 16.33 -38.95
N VAL A 345 -4.89 16.27 -40.28
CA VAL A 345 -5.21 15.01 -40.99
C VAL A 345 -4.10 13.97 -40.83
N LEU A 346 -2.82 14.37 -40.87
CA LEU A 346 -1.71 13.43 -40.63
C LEU A 346 -1.66 12.93 -39.18
N ILE A 347 -2.01 13.77 -38.20
CA ILE A 347 -2.14 13.37 -36.80
C ILE A 347 -3.32 12.40 -36.62
N VAL A 348 -4.49 12.70 -37.19
CA VAL A 348 -5.71 11.88 -37.10
C VAL A 348 -5.55 10.54 -37.83
N VAL A 349 -4.98 10.53 -39.04
CA VAL A 349 -4.68 9.29 -39.78
C VAL A 349 -3.62 8.46 -39.05
N GLY A 350 -2.63 9.10 -38.43
CA GLY A 350 -1.63 8.44 -37.58
C GLY A 350 -2.25 7.73 -36.38
N VAL A 351 -3.16 8.41 -35.66
CA VAL A 351 -3.89 7.83 -34.52
C VAL A 351 -4.83 6.70 -34.96
N PHE A 352 -5.54 6.87 -36.08
CA PHE A 352 -6.48 5.87 -36.60
C PHE A 352 -5.77 4.59 -37.09
N LEU A 353 -4.67 4.71 -37.84
CA LEU A 353 -3.89 3.56 -38.31
C LEU A 353 -3.18 2.84 -37.15
N TYR A 354 -2.72 3.56 -36.14
CA TYR A 354 -2.14 2.96 -34.94
C TYR A 354 -3.17 2.15 -34.14
N ARG A 355 -4.38 2.70 -33.92
CA ARG A 355 -5.47 2.01 -33.19
C ARG A 355 -5.98 0.75 -33.89
N LYS A 356 -6.00 0.71 -35.24
CA LYS A 356 -6.40 -0.48 -35.99
C LYS A 356 -5.42 -1.64 -35.85
N LYS A 357 -4.13 -1.34 -35.61
CA LYS A 357 -3.08 -2.37 -35.48
C LYS A 357 -3.04 -3.01 -34.09
N THR A 358 -3.47 -2.28 -33.05
CA THR A 358 -3.47 -2.77 -31.65
C THR A 358 -4.76 -3.49 -31.26
N GLY A 359 -5.86 -3.32 -32.00
CA GLY A 359 -7.13 -4.00 -31.73
C GLY A 359 -7.28 -5.42 -32.30
N TRP A 360 -6.22 -6.03 -32.84
CA TRP A 360 -6.29 -7.31 -33.57
C TRP A 360 -5.57 -8.50 -32.91
N ASP A 361 -5.07 -8.38 -31.68
CA ASP A 361 -4.33 -9.47 -31.02
C ASP A 361 -5.03 -10.07 -29.76
N GLU A 362 -6.34 -9.93 -29.63
CA GLU A 362 -7.13 -10.68 -28.62
C GLU A 362 -7.87 -11.91 -29.19
N LEU A 363 -7.28 -12.56 -30.19
CA LEU A 363 -7.56 -13.97 -30.52
C LEU A 363 -6.26 -14.68 -30.90
N GLY A 364 -5.48 -15.00 -29.86
CA GLY A 364 -4.29 -15.87 -29.88
C GLY A 364 -3.98 -16.35 -28.48
#